data_AF-Z9JU58-F1
#
_entry.id   AF-Z9JU58-F1
#
_cell.length_a   1.000
_cell.length_b   1.000
_cell.length_c   1.000
_cell.angle_alpha   90.00
_cell.angle_beta   90.00
_cell.angle_gamma   90.00
#
_symmetry.space_group_name_H-M   'P 1'
#
loop_
_entity.id
_entity.type
_entity.pdbx_description
1 polymer ?
#
loop_
_entity_poly.entity_id
_entity_poly.type
_entity_poly.pdbx_seq_one_letter_code
_entity_poly.pdbx_strand_id
1 'polypeptide(L)'
;MTRGVGGRSLPALAGAVLLALALSACLPGLSPGGGRAEEEWALDEPSGLYYRPDLIAQSVGPVEEHFPQLTDVAEVRWTEGRATDPQDRAPIPAPDDGWWQAAIDLGPDGVGELGAAASDGGGDAAVLDESAVREQIVPTVEHSVRECPGPWKDVRAALSRAGSSNISEAGDLIALAALCEDTGQLVTFARDM
;
A
#
# COMPACT_ATOMS: atom_id res chain seq x y z
N MET A 1 -58.33 28.91 53.12
CA MET A 1 -59.76 29.22 53.00
C MET A 1 -60.13 29.30 51.53
N THR A 2 -61.29 28.75 51.20
CA THR A 2 -61.85 28.33 49.91
C THR A 2 -62.46 29.44 49.04
N ARG A 3 -62.74 29.08 47.77
CA ARG A 3 -63.62 29.68 46.73
C ARG A 3 -62.88 30.60 45.73
N GLY A 4 -62.97 30.46 44.40
CA GLY A 4 -63.90 29.73 43.53
C GLY A 4 -64.89 30.69 42.86
N VAL A 5 -64.60 31.13 41.63
CA VAL A 5 -65.51 31.65 40.56
C VAL A 5 -64.68 31.60 39.26
N GLY A 6 -65.09 31.06 38.11
CA GLY A 6 -66.43 30.68 37.64
C GLY A 6 -66.91 31.56 36.48
N GLY A 7 -66.20 31.57 35.35
CA GLY A 7 -66.75 31.71 33.99
C GLY A 7 -67.10 33.11 33.46
N ARG A 8 -66.62 33.42 32.24
CA ARG A 8 -67.45 33.45 31.00
C ARG A 8 -66.69 33.98 29.76
N SER A 9 -66.75 33.16 28.72
CA SER A 9 -66.98 33.49 27.30
C SER A 9 -65.95 34.32 26.49
N LEU A 10 -65.23 33.60 25.62
CA LEU A 10 -64.72 33.95 24.27
C LEU A 10 -65.82 34.59 23.40
N PRO A 11 -65.54 35.32 22.27
CA PRO A 11 -64.54 34.98 21.25
C PRO A 11 -63.92 36.17 20.47
N ALA A 12 -63.21 35.81 19.38
CA ALA A 12 -62.73 36.61 18.25
C ALA A 12 -61.22 36.93 18.32
N LEU A 13 -60.42 36.78 17.28
CA LEU A 13 -60.58 36.27 15.91
C LEU A 13 -59.13 36.23 15.37
N ALA A 14 -58.87 35.34 14.42
CA ALA A 14 -57.81 35.49 13.42
C ALA A 14 -56.35 35.54 13.92
N GLY A 15 -55.72 34.37 13.92
CA GLY A 15 -54.27 34.22 13.94
C GLY A 15 -53.89 32.96 13.18
N ALA A 16 -54.10 32.97 11.87
CA ALA A 16 -53.59 31.94 10.98
C ALA A 16 -52.06 31.95 11.04
N VAL A 17 -51.47 30.97 11.73
CA VAL A 17 -50.06 30.63 11.52
C VAL A 17 -50.03 29.29 10.82
N LEU A 18 -49.69 29.40 9.53
CA LEU A 18 -49.47 28.33 8.60
C LEU A 18 -48.36 27.39 9.06
N LEU A 19 -48.56 26.13 8.68
CA LEU A 19 -47.62 25.02 8.56
C LEU A 19 -46.12 25.39 8.63
N ALA A 20 -45.42 24.72 9.56
CA ALA A 20 -44.06 24.25 9.33
C ALA A 20 -43.83 22.97 10.13
N LEU A 21 -44.58 21.91 9.78
CA LEU A 21 -44.24 20.54 10.11
C LEU A 21 -43.82 19.85 8.81
N ALA A 22 -42.67 19.17 8.87
CA ALA A 22 -42.04 18.38 7.82
C ALA A 22 -41.17 19.14 6.79
N LEU A 23 -39.96 19.53 7.22
CA LEU A 23 -38.75 19.31 6.44
C LEU A 23 -37.65 18.75 7.37
N SER A 24 -37.93 17.61 8.00
CA SER A 24 -36.88 16.66 8.45
C SER A 24 -36.36 15.90 7.22
N ALA A 25 -35.77 16.67 6.31
CA ALA A 25 -34.87 16.19 5.29
C ALA A 25 -33.63 17.07 5.41
N CYS A 26 -32.71 16.69 6.31
CA CYS A 26 -31.31 17.04 6.08
C CYS A 26 -30.94 16.34 4.78
N LEU A 27 -30.98 17.10 3.68
CA LEU A 27 -30.41 16.69 2.41
C LEU A 27 -28.95 16.30 2.64
N PRO A 28 -28.51 15.07 2.31
CA PRO A 28 -27.11 14.85 1.99
C PRO A 28 -26.90 15.37 0.57
N GLY A 29 -26.37 16.58 0.43
CA GLY A 29 -26.05 17.08 -0.90
C GLY A 29 -26.01 18.58 -1.06
N LEU A 30 -25.12 19.24 -0.33
CA LEU A 30 -24.46 20.48 -0.78
C LEU A 30 -23.03 20.48 -0.22
N SER A 31 -22.19 19.53 -0.67
CA SER A 31 -20.74 19.75 -0.67
C SER A 31 -20.40 20.51 -1.96
N PRO A 32 -19.96 21.78 -1.87
CA PRO A 32 -19.43 22.50 -3.01
C PRO A 32 -18.02 21.98 -3.26
N GLY A 33 -17.89 21.05 -4.20
CA GLY A 33 -16.60 20.52 -4.60
C GLY A 33 -16.72 19.06 -4.96
N GLY A 34 -16.92 18.77 -6.25
CA GLY A 34 -16.63 17.45 -6.82
C GLY A 34 -15.12 17.22 -6.83
N GLY A 35 -14.49 17.21 -5.66
CA GLY A 35 -13.20 16.54 -5.48
C GLY A 35 -13.50 15.05 -5.45
N ARG A 36 -12.75 14.25 -6.24
CA ARG A 36 -12.56 12.83 -5.92
C ARG A 36 -12.33 12.74 -4.42
N ALA A 37 -12.91 11.73 -3.74
CA ALA A 37 -12.43 11.37 -2.42
C ALA A 37 -10.89 11.34 -2.52
N GLU A 38 -10.20 12.20 -1.78
CA GLU A 38 -8.74 12.18 -1.74
C GLU A 38 -8.38 10.75 -1.36
N GLU A 39 -7.65 10.07 -2.25
CA GLU A 39 -7.15 8.73 -1.98
C GLU A 39 -6.34 8.81 -0.68
N GLU A 40 -6.74 8.05 0.33
CA GLU A 40 -6.15 8.15 1.66
C GLU A 40 -4.72 7.58 1.62
N TRP A 41 -3.75 8.49 1.64
CA TRP A 41 -2.33 8.17 1.76
C TRP A 41 -1.99 8.00 3.24
N ALA A 42 -1.29 6.92 3.55
CA ALA A 42 -0.73 6.64 4.88
C ALA A 42 0.80 6.78 4.82
N LEU A 43 1.38 7.30 5.88
CA LEU A 43 2.84 7.29 6.10
C LEU A 43 3.20 6.04 6.91
N ASP A 44 4.10 5.23 6.35
CA ASP A 44 4.79 4.20 7.12
C ASP A 44 6.02 4.83 7.80
N GLU A 45 5.91 5.11 9.10
CA GLU A 45 6.95 5.80 9.88
C GLU A 45 8.33 5.07 9.87
N PRO A 46 8.41 3.72 9.93
CA PRO A 46 9.69 3.02 9.86
C PRO A 46 10.44 3.22 8.54
N SER A 47 9.76 3.08 7.40
CA SER A 47 10.38 3.21 6.08
C SER A 47 10.39 4.64 5.54
N GLY A 48 9.56 5.54 6.10
CA GLY A 48 9.35 6.90 5.60
C GLY A 48 8.57 6.96 4.29
N LEU A 49 7.87 5.88 3.92
CA LEU A 49 7.18 5.75 2.63
C LEU A 49 5.70 6.09 2.75
N TYR A 50 5.17 6.79 1.75
CA TYR A 50 3.75 7.06 1.60
C TYR A 50 3.12 6.00 0.70
N TYR A 51 2.10 5.32 1.20
CA TYR A 51 1.39 4.26 0.49
C TYR A 51 -0.13 4.41 0.60
N ARG A 52 -0.86 3.67 -0.23
CA ARG A 52 -2.32 3.58 -0.16
C ARG A 52 -2.70 2.23 0.46
N PRO A 53 -3.28 2.17 1.68
CA PRO A 53 -3.52 0.91 2.39
C PRO A 53 -4.36 -0.10 1.61
N ASP A 54 -5.38 0.38 0.91
CA ASP A 54 -6.33 -0.45 0.16
C ASP A 54 -5.86 -0.83 -1.25
N LEU A 55 -4.68 -0.35 -1.67
CA LEU A 55 -4.17 -0.55 -3.03
C LEU A 55 -3.16 -1.69 -3.09
N ILE A 56 -3.66 -2.93 -3.08
CA ILE A 56 -2.85 -4.11 -3.36
C ILE A 56 -3.35 -4.80 -4.63
N ALA A 57 -2.46 -4.96 -5.61
CA ALA A 57 -2.74 -5.63 -6.86
C ALA A 57 -2.27 -7.09 -6.80
N GLN A 58 -3.03 -7.98 -7.42
CA GLN A 58 -2.61 -9.36 -7.68
C GLN A 58 -2.32 -9.49 -9.17
N SER A 59 -1.07 -9.26 -9.57
CA SER A 59 -0.67 -9.26 -10.97
C SER A 59 0.80 -9.62 -11.15
N VAL A 60 1.07 -10.55 -12.06
CA VAL A 60 2.42 -11.00 -12.41
C VAL A 60 3.10 -10.05 -13.40
N GLY A 61 2.32 -9.32 -14.21
CA GLY A 61 2.83 -8.48 -15.30
C GLY A 61 3.93 -7.48 -14.90
N PRO A 62 3.76 -6.68 -13.83
CA PRO A 62 4.83 -5.80 -13.36
C PRO A 62 6.12 -6.56 -13.00
N VAL A 63 6.01 -7.69 -12.30
CA VAL A 63 7.18 -8.49 -11.91
C VAL A 63 7.92 -9.04 -13.13
N GLU A 64 7.23 -9.46 -14.18
CA GLU A 64 7.87 -9.90 -15.44
C GLU A 64 8.62 -8.78 -16.16
N GLU A 65 8.14 -7.54 -16.05
CA GLU A 65 8.81 -6.36 -16.62
C GLU A 65 10.10 -6.03 -15.86
N HIS A 66 10.05 -6.05 -14.53
CA HIS A 66 11.19 -5.67 -13.69
C HIS A 66 12.21 -6.81 -13.53
N PHE A 67 11.74 -8.06 -13.43
CA PHE A 67 12.53 -9.26 -13.17
C PHE A 67 12.20 -10.40 -14.17
N PRO A 68 12.49 -10.22 -15.47
CA PRO A 68 12.18 -11.22 -16.51
C PRO A 68 12.92 -12.56 -16.34
N GLN A 69 13.93 -12.62 -15.49
CA GLN A 69 14.65 -13.84 -15.14
C GLN A 69 13.92 -14.73 -14.11
N LEU A 70 12.89 -14.20 -13.43
CA LEU A 70 12.11 -15.01 -12.51
C LEU A 70 11.29 -16.03 -13.28
N THR A 71 11.42 -17.29 -12.88
CA THR A 71 10.67 -18.43 -13.40
C THR A 71 9.70 -18.94 -12.34
N ASP A 72 8.67 -19.68 -12.78
CA ASP A 72 7.72 -20.35 -11.89
C ASP A 72 7.03 -19.43 -10.86
N VAL A 73 6.68 -18.22 -11.29
CA VAL A 73 5.95 -17.25 -10.46
C VAL A 73 4.49 -17.70 -10.31
N ALA A 74 4.10 -18.08 -9.09
CA ALA A 74 2.78 -18.62 -8.80
C ALA A 74 1.77 -17.52 -8.41
N GLU A 75 2.17 -16.60 -7.54
CA GLU A 75 1.32 -15.50 -7.08
C GLU A 75 2.18 -14.26 -6.83
N VAL A 76 1.62 -13.08 -7.11
CA VAL A 76 2.27 -11.79 -6.83
C VAL A 76 1.27 -10.91 -6.12
N ARG A 77 1.70 -10.29 -5.03
CA ARG A 77 0.97 -9.23 -4.32
C ARG A 77 1.82 -7.97 -4.36
N TRP A 78 1.31 -6.94 -5.02
CA TRP A 78 2.06 -5.76 -5.45
C TRP A 78 1.43 -4.49 -4.91
N THR A 79 2.25 -3.54 -4.47
CA THR A 79 1.83 -2.16 -4.18
C THR A 79 2.86 -1.17 -4.69
N GLU A 80 2.42 0.07 -4.85
CA GLU A 80 3.23 1.22 -5.23
C GLU A 80 2.94 2.41 -4.30
N GLY A 81 3.85 3.38 -4.28
CA GLY A 81 3.66 4.59 -3.50
C GLY A 81 4.64 5.72 -3.84
N ARG A 82 4.80 6.63 -2.89
CA ARG A 82 5.69 7.80 -3.00
C ARG A 82 6.67 7.91 -1.83
N ALA A 83 7.85 8.44 -2.09
CA ALA A 83 8.85 8.76 -1.06
C ALA A 83 8.60 10.15 -0.45
N THR A 84 7.99 11.07 -1.21
CA THR A 84 7.60 12.40 -0.74
C THR A 84 6.12 12.43 -0.35
N ASP A 85 5.75 13.29 0.60
CA ASP A 85 4.36 13.53 0.95
C ASP A 85 3.56 13.91 -0.31
N PRO A 86 2.56 13.11 -0.73
CA PRO A 86 1.72 13.42 -1.88
C PRO A 86 0.93 14.73 -1.75
N GLN A 87 0.76 15.23 -0.51
CA GLN A 87 0.10 16.49 -0.20
C GLN A 87 1.06 17.69 -0.25
N ASP A 88 2.37 17.45 -0.18
CA ASP A 88 3.36 18.48 -0.43
C ASP A 88 3.36 18.80 -1.93
N ARG A 89 2.97 20.04 -2.25
CA ARG A 89 2.68 20.53 -3.61
C ARG A 89 3.93 20.70 -4.48
N ALA A 90 4.79 19.68 -4.59
CA ALA A 90 5.79 19.64 -5.64
C ALA A 90 5.05 19.69 -7.00
N PRO A 91 5.37 20.64 -7.90
CA PRO A 91 4.70 20.75 -9.20
C PRO A 91 4.86 19.49 -10.07
N ILE A 92 5.94 18.76 -9.85
CA ILE A 92 6.28 17.49 -10.51
C ILE A 92 7.00 16.63 -9.46
N PRO A 93 6.60 15.37 -9.25
CA PRO A 93 7.36 14.42 -8.44
C PRO A 93 8.81 14.32 -8.89
N ALA A 94 9.74 14.11 -7.94
CA ALA A 94 11.12 13.82 -8.31
C ALA A 94 11.18 12.49 -9.10
N PRO A 95 12.18 12.30 -9.99
CA PRO A 95 12.34 11.03 -10.72
C PRO A 95 12.43 9.79 -9.80
N ASP A 96 12.94 9.95 -8.58
CA ASP A 96 13.08 8.90 -7.57
C ASP A 96 11.98 8.92 -6.49
N ASP A 97 10.89 9.64 -6.75
CA ASP A 97 9.75 9.73 -5.83
C ASP A 97 8.93 8.44 -5.84
N GLY A 98 8.85 7.76 -6.99
CA GLY A 98 8.11 6.51 -7.13
C GLY A 98 8.83 5.34 -6.49
N TRP A 99 8.04 4.41 -5.95
CA TRP A 99 8.54 3.13 -5.48
C TRP A 99 7.46 2.05 -5.60
N TRP A 100 7.92 0.81 -5.57
CA TRP A 100 7.04 -0.35 -5.53
C TRP A 100 7.60 -1.46 -4.66
N GLN A 101 6.69 -2.29 -4.14
CA GLN A 101 7.00 -3.46 -3.32
C GLN A 101 6.14 -4.64 -3.74
N ALA A 102 6.71 -5.84 -3.61
CA ALA A 102 6.00 -7.05 -3.93
C ALA A 102 6.34 -8.20 -2.97
N ALA A 103 5.34 -9.00 -2.64
CA ALA A 103 5.50 -10.34 -2.10
C ALA A 103 5.15 -11.34 -3.21
N ILE A 104 6.11 -12.18 -3.58
CA ILE A 104 6.08 -13.05 -4.74
C ILE A 104 6.22 -14.48 -4.24
N ASP A 105 5.26 -15.32 -4.58
CA ASP A 105 5.31 -16.76 -4.30
C ASP A 105 5.90 -17.46 -5.53
N LEU A 106 7.06 -18.09 -5.35
CA LEU A 106 7.76 -18.86 -6.36
C LEU A 106 7.50 -20.35 -6.15
N GLY A 107 7.37 -21.08 -7.24
CA GLY A 107 7.42 -22.53 -7.20
C GLY A 107 8.86 -23.07 -7.04
N PRO A 108 9.02 -24.39 -6.82
CA PRO A 108 10.29 -24.97 -6.39
C PRO A 108 11.45 -24.74 -7.35
N ASP A 109 11.18 -24.71 -8.65
CA ASP A 109 12.21 -24.51 -9.68
C ASP A 109 12.73 -23.07 -9.63
N GLY A 110 11.83 -22.09 -9.51
CA GLY A 110 12.19 -20.68 -9.37
C GLY A 110 12.99 -20.38 -8.09
N VAL A 111 12.64 -21.03 -6.97
CA VAL A 111 13.41 -20.93 -5.71
C VAL A 111 14.82 -21.48 -5.89
N GLY A 112 14.95 -22.65 -6.51
CA GLY A 112 16.25 -23.30 -6.73
C GLY A 112 17.16 -22.50 -7.66
N GLU A 113 16.61 -21.99 -8.77
CA GLU A 113 17.35 -21.15 -9.73
C GLU A 113 17.81 -19.85 -9.09
N LEU A 114 16.92 -19.15 -8.39
CA LEU A 114 17.24 -17.86 -7.76
C LEU A 114 18.23 -18.02 -6.61
N GLY A 115 18.06 -19.04 -5.77
CA GLY A 115 18.97 -19.34 -4.67
C GLY A 115 20.39 -19.68 -5.16
N ALA A 116 20.50 -20.50 -6.21
CA ALA A 116 21.80 -20.82 -6.82
C ALA A 116 22.46 -19.60 -7.46
N ALA A 117 21.71 -18.79 -8.20
CA ALA A 117 22.21 -17.57 -8.83
C ALA A 117 22.74 -16.56 -7.80
N ALA A 118 22.12 -16.48 -6.61
CA ALA A 118 22.59 -15.64 -5.52
C ALA A 118 23.93 -16.10 -4.92
N SER A 119 24.18 -17.41 -4.88
CA SER A 119 25.45 -17.99 -4.41
C SER A 119 26.59 -17.88 -5.44
N ASP A 120 26.28 -17.94 -6.74
CA ASP A 120 27.28 -17.89 -7.82
C ASP A 120 27.89 -16.49 -8.02
N GLY A 121 27.29 -15.45 -7.43
CA GLY A 121 27.74 -14.05 -7.48
C GLY A 121 29.07 -13.74 -6.76
N GLY A 122 29.76 -14.74 -6.21
CA GLY A 122 31.11 -14.59 -5.63
C GLY A 122 31.21 -14.65 -4.10
N GLY A 123 30.15 -15.09 -3.42
CA GLY A 123 30.10 -15.34 -1.98
C GLY A 123 28.76 -15.94 -1.58
N ASP A 124 28.67 -16.59 -0.41
CA ASP A 124 27.37 -17.01 0.12
C ASP A 124 26.42 -15.81 0.17
N ALA A 125 25.19 -15.99 -0.33
CA ALA A 125 24.17 -14.95 -0.29
C ALA A 125 24.04 -14.40 1.14
N ALA A 126 24.05 -13.08 1.28
CA ALA A 126 24.00 -12.45 2.59
C ALA A 126 22.70 -12.85 3.31
N VAL A 127 22.82 -13.31 4.55
CA VAL A 127 21.66 -13.61 5.38
C VAL A 127 21.06 -12.30 5.90
N LEU A 128 19.75 -12.16 5.71
CA LEU A 128 18.96 -11.04 6.18
C LEU A 128 18.19 -11.45 7.43
N ASP A 129 18.11 -10.52 8.39
CA ASP A 129 17.26 -10.68 9.55
C ASP A 129 15.79 -10.40 9.17
N GLU A 130 14.86 -11.22 9.66
CA GLU A 130 13.44 -11.06 9.32
C GLU A 130 12.88 -9.70 9.74
N SER A 131 13.31 -9.16 10.90
CA SER A 131 12.87 -7.84 11.32
C SER A 131 13.37 -6.75 10.37
N ALA A 132 14.59 -6.86 9.87
CA ALA A 132 15.15 -5.92 8.89
C ALA A 132 14.47 -6.01 7.51
N VAL A 133 13.92 -7.17 7.13
CA VAL A 133 13.08 -7.31 5.93
C VAL A 133 11.74 -6.61 6.15
N ARG A 134 11.09 -6.84 7.29
CA ARG A 134 9.78 -6.28 7.63
C ARG A 134 9.82 -4.75 7.81
N GLU A 135 10.86 -4.22 8.44
CA GLU A 135 11.05 -2.77 8.63
C GLU A 135 11.18 -1.97 7.31
N GLN A 136 11.49 -2.65 6.19
CA GLN A 136 11.66 -2.01 4.88
C GLN A 136 10.41 -2.06 4.00
N ILE A 137 9.37 -2.77 4.42
CA ILE A 137 8.14 -2.93 3.63
C ILE A 137 6.94 -2.29 4.31
N VAL A 138 6.06 -1.71 3.51
CA VAL A 138 4.86 -1.09 4.05
C VAL A 138 3.87 -2.14 4.55
N PRO A 139 2.99 -1.81 5.51
CA PRO A 139 2.04 -2.75 6.08
C PRO A 139 1.23 -3.51 5.02
N THR A 140 0.81 -2.87 3.94
CA THR A 140 0.03 -3.52 2.87
C THR A 140 0.71 -4.77 2.30
N VAL A 141 2.03 -4.74 2.11
CA VAL A 141 2.80 -5.91 1.66
C VAL A 141 3.17 -6.81 2.82
N GLU A 142 3.51 -6.25 3.98
CA GLU A 142 3.90 -7.01 5.17
C GLU A 142 2.87 -8.06 5.58
N HIS A 143 1.57 -7.76 5.51
CA HIS A 143 0.50 -8.70 5.81
C HIS A 143 0.47 -9.92 4.88
N SER A 144 1.15 -9.85 3.73
CA SER A 144 1.30 -10.93 2.76
C SER A 144 2.57 -11.75 2.96
N VAL A 145 3.49 -11.29 3.82
CA VAL A 145 4.77 -11.93 4.06
C VAL A 145 4.60 -13.04 5.11
N ARG A 146 4.89 -14.27 4.68
CA ARG A 146 4.88 -15.44 5.55
C ARG A 146 6.10 -15.43 6.46
N GLU A 147 5.94 -15.98 7.66
CA GLU A 147 7.09 -16.27 8.53
C GLU A 147 8.05 -17.21 7.81
N CYS A 148 9.36 -16.95 7.89
CA CYS A 148 10.37 -17.82 7.29
C CYS A 148 10.94 -18.76 8.36
N PRO A 149 10.76 -20.09 8.24
CA PRO A 149 11.37 -21.03 9.18
C PRO A 149 12.90 -20.99 9.21
N GLY A 150 13.52 -20.62 8.08
CA GLY A 150 14.95 -20.45 7.91
C GLY A 150 15.37 -18.99 7.72
N PRO A 151 16.61 -18.74 7.29
CA PRO A 151 17.10 -17.40 7.03
C PRO A 151 16.50 -16.83 5.74
N TRP A 152 16.20 -15.53 5.75
CA TRP A 152 16.03 -14.77 4.53
C TRP A 152 17.40 -14.57 3.87
N LYS A 153 17.46 -14.69 2.54
CA LYS A 153 18.69 -14.48 1.76
C LYS A 153 18.55 -13.26 0.86
N ASP A 154 19.58 -12.43 0.80
CA ASP A 154 19.68 -11.34 -0.15
C ASP A 154 19.98 -11.89 -1.56
N VAL A 155 19.03 -11.72 -2.47
CA VAL A 155 19.11 -12.17 -3.86
C VAL A 155 19.15 -11.00 -4.86
N ARG A 156 19.41 -9.76 -4.40
CA ARG A 156 19.39 -8.55 -5.25
C ARG A 156 20.31 -8.65 -6.45
N ALA A 157 21.51 -9.23 -6.27
CA ALA A 157 22.46 -9.39 -7.36
C ALA A 157 21.93 -10.33 -8.47
N ALA A 158 21.21 -11.39 -8.10
CA ALA A 158 20.60 -12.32 -9.06
C ALA A 158 19.40 -11.69 -9.79
N LEU A 159 18.70 -10.75 -9.14
CA LEU A 159 17.60 -10.01 -9.75
C LEU A 159 18.04 -8.77 -10.56
N SER A 160 19.32 -8.43 -10.49
CA SER A 160 19.84 -7.25 -11.17
C SER A 160 20.18 -7.52 -12.62
N ARG A 161 20.01 -6.49 -13.46
CA ARG A 161 20.46 -6.52 -14.84
C ARG A 161 21.97 -6.75 -14.94
N ALA A 162 22.39 -7.30 -16.07
CA ALA A 162 23.79 -7.57 -16.32
C ALA A 162 24.69 -6.33 -16.12
N GLY A 163 25.75 -6.47 -15.31
CA GLY A 163 26.68 -5.39 -14.99
C GLY A 163 26.23 -4.46 -13.86
N SER A 164 25.14 -4.79 -13.17
CA SER A 164 24.69 -4.13 -11.94
C SER A 164 24.54 -5.13 -10.80
N SER A 165 24.55 -4.64 -9.55
CA SER A 165 24.29 -5.44 -8.35
C SER A 165 22.94 -5.12 -7.68
N ASN A 166 22.26 -4.06 -8.14
CA ASN A 166 21.03 -3.58 -7.52
C ASN A 166 20.11 -2.80 -8.46
N ILE A 167 20.21 -2.98 -9.78
CA ILE A 167 19.33 -2.28 -10.75
C ILE A 167 18.51 -3.33 -11.49
N SER A 168 17.18 -3.19 -11.53
CA SER A 168 16.27 -4.09 -12.27
C SER A 168 16.48 -3.97 -13.79
N GLU A 169 15.89 -4.88 -14.57
CA GLU A 169 15.91 -4.75 -16.04
C GLU A 169 15.15 -3.51 -16.52
N ALA A 170 14.07 -3.13 -15.82
CA ALA A 170 13.31 -1.91 -16.08
C ALA A 170 14.05 -0.62 -15.68
N GLY A 171 15.11 -0.72 -14.87
CA GLY A 171 15.97 0.41 -14.50
C GLY A 171 15.75 0.97 -13.09
N ASP A 172 14.99 0.30 -12.23
CA ASP A 172 14.74 0.71 -10.86
C ASP A 172 15.88 0.30 -9.93
N LEU A 173 16.10 1.08 -8.88
CA LEU A 173 17.00 0.74 -7.80
C LEU A 173 16.35 -0.29 -6.87
N ILE A 174 16.87 -1.51 -6.86
CA ILE A 174 16.45 -2.59 -5.96
C ILE A 174 17.04 -2.35 -4.57
N ALA A 175 16.21 -1.86 -3.65
CA ALA A 175 16.59 -1.62 -2.25
C ALA A 175 16.63 -2.94 -1.46
N LEU A 176 15.65 -3.82 -1.68
CA LEU A 176 15.51 -5.12 -1.04
C LEU A 176 15.12 -6.19 -2.06
N ALA A 177 15.74 -7.36 -1.97
CA ALA A 177 15.24 -8.60 -2.55
C ALA A 177 15.59 -9.75 -1.62
N ALA A 178 14.62 -10.18 -0.82
CA ALA A 178 14.80 -11.18 0.22
C ALA A 178 14.06 -12.46 -0.14
N LEU A 179 14.77 -13.58 -0.28
CA LEU A 179 14.22 -14.90 -0.56
C LEU A 179 14.19 -15.75 0.71
N CYS A 180 13.02 -16.31 1.04
CA CYS A 180 12.86 -17.39 1.99
C CYS A 180 12.69 -18.71 1.22
N GLU A 181 13.75 -19.52 1.15
CA GLU A 181 13.73 -20.78 0.39
C GLU A 181 12.74 -21.80 0.96
N ASP A 182 12.55 -21.84 2.28
CA ASP A 182 11.65 -22.79 2.94
C ASP A 182 10.18 -22.57 2.60
N THR A 183 9.79 -21.32 2.31
CA THR A 183 8.40 -20.97 1.94
C THR A 183 8.24 -20.62 0.47
N GLY A 184 9.34 -20.57 -0.28
CA GLY A 184 9.41 -20.09 -1.66
C GLY A 184 8.98 -18.63 -1.83
N GLN A 185 9.00 -17.82 -0.79
CA GLN A 185 8.58 -16.43 -0.87
C GLN A 185 9.75 -15.49 -1.14
N LEU A 186 9.61 -14.65 -2.15
CA LEU A 186 10.50 -13.54 -2.47
C LEU A 186 9.80 -12.23 -2.11
N VAL A 187 10.47 -11.36 -1.35
CA VAL A 187 10.00 -10.00 -1.03
C VAL A 187 10.91 -8.99 -1.68
N THR A 188 10.35 -8.06 -2.45
CA THR A 188 11.12 -7.05 -3.18
C THR A 188 10.65 -5.64 -2.85
N PHE A 189 11.59 -4.72 -2.80
CA PHE A 189 11.36 -3.27 -2.73
C PHE A 189 12.30 -2.58 -3.71
N ALA A 190 11.76 -1.77 -4.61
CA ALA A 190 12.54 -0.96 -5.53
C ALA A 190 12.01 0.47 -5.64
N ARG A 191 12.89 1.36 -6.08
CA ARG A 191 12.62 2.79 -6.30
C ARG A 191 12.90 3.18 -7.73
N ASP A 192 12.06 4.03 -8.28
CA ASP A 192 12.24 4.61 -9.59
C ASP A 192 13.55 5.44 -9.62
N MET A 193 14.17 5.61 -10.80
CA MET A 193 15.40 6.38 -11.00
C MET A 193 15.34 7.31 -12.21
#